data_AF-A0ABC9T6F5-F1
#
_entry.id   AF-A0ABC9T6F5-F1
#
_cell.length_a   1.000
_cell.length_b   1.000
_cell.length_c   1.000
_cell.angle_alpha   90.00
_cell.angle_beta   90.00
_cell.angle_gamma   90.00
#
_symmetry.space_group_name_H-M   'P 1'
#
loop_
_entity.id
_entity.type
_entity.pdbx_description
1 polymer ?
#
loop_
_entity_poly.entity_id
_entity_poly.type
_entity_poly.pdbx_seq_one_letter_code
_entity_poly.pdbx_strand_id
1 'polypeptide(L)'
;MNINEKAIEMFEQNKYEEAMELFQQAVHESRDVQSLNNLAWMYFYEEENDDKALELIREVVKLNPSSYFPYNILGEIYTKQEKWEEAKEVLQKSISMQPSDEAFHNVAVAHYNLGELEKASEFFLRVAGDSDYIMYSYVKCLIDLGRTTEAKEKLDAFNRKSDNFLGEIHVADLYVELNCYNEAIEWFEKGYKEVWKSPNWIGRFVYALYKANNFSRINEVIQESIEAKTSEIEDVQNEEVEENWTEKDKKELIEEYTEENNCYKTMIERIKSGYVPGLEFETYHLGGCYLFGCKRHNHLEYEK
;
A
#
# COMPACT_ATOMS: atom_id res chain seq x y z
N MET A 1 -14.66 -34.69 8.95
CA MET A 1 -14.23 -33.29 8.89
C MET A 1 -13.94 -32.81 10.30
N ASN A 2 -12.68 -32.56 10.63
CA ASN A 2 -12.32 -31.97 11.92
C ASN A 2 -12.80 -30.50 11.99
N ILE A 3 -12.75 -29.89 13.17
CA ILE A 3 -13.27 -28.53 13.36
C ILE A 3 -12.58 -27.50 12.48
N ASN A 4 -11.28 -27.66 12.24
CA ASN A 4 -10.49 -26.78 11.38
C ASN A 4 -10.92 -26.87 9.92
N GLU A 5 -11.12 -28.07 9.39
CA GLU A 5 -11.60 -28.27 8.02
C GLU A 5 -13.01 -27.67 7.84
N LYS A 6 -13.88 -27.77 8.86
CA LYS A 6 -15.20 -27.11 8.84
C LYS A 6 -15.06 -25.59 8.83
N ALA A 7 -14.17 -25.04 9.65
CA ALA A 7 -13.92 -23.60 9.72
C ALA A 7 -13.45 -23.07 8.36
N ILE A 8 -12.50 -23.77 7.72
CA ILE A 8 -12.02 -23.44 6.37
C ILE A 8 -13.14 -23.56 5.33
N GLU A 9 -13.99 -24.60 5.40
CA GLU A 9 -15.12 -24.71 4.47
C GLU A 9 -16.12 -23.55 4.63
N MET A 10 -16.44 -23.14 5.87
CA MET A 10 -17.29 -21.97 6.10
C MET A 10 -16.64 -20.69 5.57
N PHE A 11 -15.34 -20.53 5.78
CA PHE A 11 -14.56 -19.42 5.23
C PHE A 11 -14.61 -19.39 3.69
N GLU A 12 -14.38 -20.53 3.04
CA GLU A 12 -14.47 -20.65 1.57
C GLU A 12 -15.88 -20.40 1.02
N GLN A 13 -16.92 -20.56 1.85
CA GLN A 13 -18.30 -20.21 1.54
C GLN A 13 -18.65 -18.74 1.83
N ASN A 14 -17.67 -17.91 2.22
CA ASN A 14 -17.83 -16.52 2.67
C ASN A 14 -18.73 -16.38 3.93
N LYS A 15 -18.76 -17.41 4.79
CA LYS A 15 -19.47 -17.38 6.07
C LYS A 15 -18.47 -17.08 7.18
N TYR A 16 -18.01 -15.83 7.22
CA TYR A 16 -16.89 -15.42 8.05
C TYR A 16 -17.18 -15.52 9.55
N GLU A 17 -18.39 -15.19 9.99
CA GLU A 17 -18.79 -15.31 11.40
C GLU A 17 -18.81 -16.77 11.85
N GLU A 18 -19.40 -17.67 11.05
CA GLU A 18 -19.42 -19.11 11.35
C GLU A 18 -18.00 -19.69 11.36
N ALA A 19 -17.14 -19.27 10.42
CA ALA A 19 -15.74 -19.67 10.38
C ALA A 19 -14.99 -19.21 11.63
N MET A 20 -15.17 -17.95 12.03
CA MET A 20 -14.57 -17.36 13.22
C MET A 20 -14.96 -18.12 14.50
N GLU A 21 -16.25 -18.42 14.68
CA GLU A 21 -16.73 -19.22 15.82
C GLU A 21 -16.06 -20.61 15.86
N LEU A 22 -15.94 -21.27 14.70
CA LEU A 22 -15.30 -22.57 14.60
C LEU A 22 -13.79 -22.52 14.87
N PHE A 23 -13.08 -21.47 14.41
CA PHE A 23 -11.66 -21.28 14.73
C PHE A 23 -11.44 -20.97 16.22
N GLN A 24 -12.32 -20.18 16.85
CA GLN A 24 -12.29 -19.94 18.29
C GLN A 24 -12.52 -21.22 19.08
N GLN A 25 -13.50 -22.03 18.67
CA GLN A 25 -13.74 -23.34 19.26
C GLN A 25 -12.56 -24.28 19.04
N ALA A 26 -11.90 -24.26 17.89
CA ALA A 26 -10.70 -25.07 17.62
C ALA A 26 -9.57 -24.76 18.62
N VAL A 27 -9.35 -23.47 18.90
CA VAL A 27 -8.38 -23.02 19.92
C VAL A 27 -8.80 -23.39 21.34
N HIS A 28 -10.11 -23.44 21.63
CA HIS A 28 -10.62 -23.91 22.92
C HIS A 28 -10.38 -25.41 23.13
N GLU A 29 -10.53 -26.22 22.07
CA GLU A 29 -10.31 -27.67 22.11
C GLU A 29 -8.83 -28.04 22.19
N SER A 30 -7.97 -27.36 21.43
CA SER A 30 -6.51 -27.54 21.45
C SER A 30 -5.81 -26.23 21.15
N ARG A 31 -4.83 -25.84 21.98
CA ARG A 31 -3.96 -24.67 21.73
C ARG A 31 -2.64 -25.12 21.12
N ASP A 32 -2.70 -25.55 19.87
CA ASP A 32 -1.53 -25.98 19.10
C ASP A 32 -1.17 -24.96 18.01
N VAL A 33 -0.11 -25.26 17.25
CA VAL A 33 0.39 -24.38 16.18
C VAL A 33 -0.71 -24.09 15.15
N GLN A 34 -1.51 -25.10 14.77
CA GLN A 34 -2.50 -24.98 13.71
C GLN A 34 -3.69 -24.13 14.16
N SER A 35 -4.29 -24.46 15.31
CA SER A 35 -5.48 -23.76 15.78
C SER A 35 -5.20 -22.29 16.08
N LEU A 36 -4.11 -22.01 16.79
CA LEU A 36 -3.71 -20.64 17.15
C LEU A 36 -3.32 -19.81 15.93
N ASN A 37 -2.59 -20.38 14.98
CA ASN A 37 -2.21 -19.69 13.75
C ASN A 37 -3.43 -19.33 12.90
N ASN A 38 -4.36 -20.27 12.71
CA ASN A 38 -5.52 -20.02 11.87
C ASN A 38 -6.45 -18.97 12.48
N LEU A 39 -6.63 -18.99 13.81
CA LEU A 39 -7.38 -17.93 14.49
C LEU A 39 -6.65 -16.58 14.44
N ALA A 40 -5.31 -16.56 14.56
CA ALA A 40 -4.53 -15.34 14.41
C ALA A 40 -4.67 -14.74 13.00
N TRP A 41 -4.64 -15.58 11.96
CA TRP A 41 -4.85 -15.17 10.58
C TRP A 41 -6.24 -14.54 10.39
N MET A 42 -7.29 -15.18 10.92
CA MET A 42 -8.65 -14.63 10.86
C MET A 42 -8.76 -13.27 11.58
N TYR A 43 -8.16 -13.13 12.76
CA TYR A 43 -8.16 -11.82 13.43
C TYR A 43 -7.41 -10.75 12.64
N PHE A 44 -6.31 -11.10 11.97
CA PHE A 44 -5.52 -10.13 11.23
C PHE A 44 -6.18 -9.69 9.92
N TYR A 45 -6.71 -10.64 9.14
CA TYR A 45 -7.21 -10.38 7.79
C TYR A 45 -8.71 -10.07 7.73
N GLU A 46 -9.54 -10.70 8.56
CA GLU A 46 -11.00 -10.55 8.48
C GLU A 46 -11.55 -9.56 9.51
N GLU A 47 -10.99 -9.54 10.72
CA GLU A 47 -11.43 -8.63 11.78
C GLU A 47 -10.58 -7.36 11.90
N GLU A 48 -9.48 -7.28 11.13
CA GLU A 48 -8.47 -6.22 11.20
C GLU A 48 -8.00 -5.93 12.64
N ASN A 49 -8.00 -6.95 13.50
CA ASN A 49 -7.67 -6.88 14.91
C ASN A 49 -6.22 -7.30 15.16
N ASP A 50 -5.30 -6.39 14.83
CA ASP A 50 -3.86 -6.60 14.90
C ASP A 50 -3.40 -7.02 16.30
N ASP A 51 -4.02 -6.48 17.36
CA ASP A 51 -3.63 -6.77 18.75
C ASP A 51 -3.92 -8.23 19.14
N LYS A 52 -5.13 -8.73 18.82
CA LYS A 52 -5.47 -10.14 19.08
C LYS A 52 -4.67 -11.09 18.22
N ALA A 53 -4.46 -10.75 16.94
CA ALA A 53 -3.62 -11.54 16.05
C ALA A 53 -2.19 -11.64 16.59
N LEU A 54 -1.61 -10.51 17.04
CA LEU A 54 -0.27 -10.44 17.60
C LEU A 54 -0.13 -11.27 18.89
N GLU A 55 -1.13 -11.25 19.77
CA GLU A 55 -1.14 -12.07 20.99
C GLU A 55 -1.02 -13.56 20.65
N LEU A 56 -1.91 -14.06 19.78
CA LEU A 56 -1.97 -15.47 19.41
C LEU A 56 -0.72 -15.90 18.64
N ILE A 57 -0.26 -15.11 17.67
CA ILE A 57 0.86 -15.52 16.83
C ILE A 57 2.19 -15.52 17.58
N ARG A 58 2.35 -14.65 18.60
CA ARG A 58 3.48 -14.71 19.54
C ARG A 58 3.44 -15.97 20.40
N GLU A 59 2.26 -16.48 20.74
CA GLU A 59 2.13 -17.78 21.38
C GLU A 59 2.58 -18.91 20.44
N VAL A 60 2.11 -18.89 19.19
CA VAL A 60 2.51 -19.88 18.17
C VAL A 60 4.02 -19.92 18.02
N VAL A 61 4.68 -18.77 17.84
CA VAL A 61 6.13 -18.72 17.63
C VAL A 61 6.92 -19.26 18.84
N LYS A 62 6.40 -19.13 20.07
CA LYS A 62 7.02 -19.75 21.27
C LYS A 62 6.96 -21.27 21.27
N LEU A 63 6.02 -21.87 20.54
CA LEU A 63 5.95 -23.33 20.34
C LEU A 63 7.04 -23.85 19.40
N ASN A 64 7.87 -22.97 18.81
CA ASN A 64 8.89 -23.29 17.82
C ASN A 64 8.32 -24.11 16.63
N PRO A 65 7.35 -23.55 15.89
CA PRO A 65 6.74 -24.23 14.77
C PRO A 65 7.79 -24.53 13.69
N SER A 66 7.64 -25.69 13.04
CA SER A 66 8.47 -26.10 11.90
C SER A 66 8.00 -25.51 10.56
N SER A 67 6.83 -24.88 10.54
CA SER A 67 6.28 -24.15 9.40
C SER A 67 6.69 -22.67 9.44
N TYR A 68 6.85 -22.07 8.25
CA TYR A 68 7.18 -20.66 8.07
C TYR A 68 5.97 -19.73 8.27
N PHE A 69 4.74 -20.24 8.16
CA PHE A 69 3.49 -19.46 8.23
C PHE A 69 3.41 -18.52 9.43
N PRO A 70 3.69 -18.97 10.68
CA PRO A 70 3.52 -18.09 11.82
C PRO A 70 4.55 -16.95 11.85
N TYR A 71 5.71 -17.18 11.23
CA TYR A 71 6.74 -16.15 11.09
C TYR A 71 6.36 -15.14 10.01
N ASN A 72 5.74 -15.56 8.89
CA ASN A 72 5.20 -14.60 7.91
C ASN A 72 4.12 -13.71 8.53
N ILE A 73 3.10 -14.29 9.19
CA ILE A 73 2.03 -13.51 9.83
C ILE A 73 2.62 -12.53 10.86
N LEU A 74 3.54 -12.99 11.73
CA LEU A 74 4.16 -12.12 12.71
C LEU A 74 4.98 -10.99 12.06
N GLY A 75 5.69 -11.28 10.96
CA GLY A 75 6.42 -10.29 10.17
C GLY A 75 5.52 -9.25 9.49
N GLU A 76 4.38 -9.67 8.96
CA GLU A 76 3.35 -8.80 8.38
C GLU A 76 2.77 -7.85 9.42
N ILE A 77 2.39 -8.37 10.58
CA ILE A 77 1.89 -7.55 11.69
C ILE A 77 2.95 -6.52 12.12
N TYR A 78 4.22 -6.93 12.25
CA TYR A 78 5.29 -5.98 12.58
C TYR A 78 5.54 -4.95 11.47
N THR A 79 5.40 -5.33 10.20
CA THR A 79 5.49 -4.39 9.07
C THR A 79 4.36 -3.36 9.11
N LYS A 80 3.12 -3.80 9.34
CA LYS A 80 1.95 -2.91 9.49
C LYS A 80 2.07 -1.99 10.71
N GLN A 81 2.70 -2.45 11.79
CA GLN A 81 2.98 -1.67 12.99
C GLN A 81 4.28 -0.84 12.92
N GLU A 82 4.93 -0.78 11.75
CA GLU A 82 6.19 -0.06 11.53
C GLU A 82 7.36 -0.50 12.44
N LYS A 83 7.30 -1.73 12.95
CA LYS A 83 8.34 -2.36 13.77
C LYS A 83 9.36 -3.05 12.87
N TRP A 84 10.12 -2.23 12.15
CA TRP A 84 10.95 -2.68 11.03
C TRP A 84 12.06 -3.66 11.42
N GLU A 85 12.72 -3.47 12.56
CA GLU A 85 13.76 -4.40 13.03
C GLU A 85 13.17 -5.77 13.39
N GLU A 86 12.06 -5.78 14.14
CA GLU A 86 11.38 -7.03 14.49
C GLU A 86 10.79 -7.73 13.27
N ALA A 87 10.21 -6.97 12.32
CA ALA A 87 9.74 -7.51 11.05
C ALA A 87 10.89 -8.18 10.28
N LYS A 88 12.03 -7.48 10.14
CA LYS A 88 13.21 -8.00 9.45
C LYS A 88 13.71 -9.31 10.05
N GLU A 89 13.86 -9.39 11.37
CA GLU A 89 14.35 -10.59 12.06
C GLU A 89 13.44 -11.80 11.79
N VAL A 90 12.13 -11.62 11.98
CA VAL A 90 11.16 -12.70 11.86
C VAL A 90 10.97 -13.14 10.41
N LEU A 91 10.93 -12.21 9.46
CA LEU A 91 10.80 -12.51 8.03
C LEU A 91 12.04 -13.22 7.48
N GLN A 92 13.24 -12.84 7.93
CA GLN A 92 14.47 -13.57 7.56
C GLN A 92 14.45 -15.01 8.06
N LYS A 93 13.93 -15.25 9.28
CA LYS A 93 13.71 -16.61 9.77
C LYS A 93 12.72 -17.36 8.88
N SER A 94 11.60 -16.73 8.52
CA SER A 94 10.61 -17.32 7.61
C SER A 94 11.23 -17.73 6.27
N ILE A 95 11.95 -16.81 5.62
CA ILE A 95 12.64 -17.04 4.35
C ILE A 95 13.65 -18.20 4.45
N SER A 96 14.36 -18.32 5.58
CA SER A 96 15.33 -19.41 5.80
C SER A 96 14.68 -20.79 5.91
N MET A 97 13.40 -20.84 6.31
CA MET A 97 12.62 -22.07 6.41
C MET A 97 12.01 -22.42 5.06
N GLN A 98 11.30 -21.46 4.46
CA GLN A 98 10.70 -21.58 3.14
C GLN A 98 10.60 -20.19 2.52
N PRO A 99 11.31 -19.92 1.41
CA PRO A 99 11.18 -18.65 0.71
C PRO A 99 9.79 -18.48 0.09
N SER A 100 9.18 -17.29 0.27
CA SER A 100 7.96 -16.87 -0.42
C SER A 100 8.08 -15.42 -0.89
N ASP A 101 7.30 -15.06 -1.91
CA ASP A 101 7.36 -13.71 -2.49
C ASP A 101 6.84 -12.66 -1.50
N GLU A 102 5.82 -12.98 -0.71
CA GLU A 102 5.31 -12.14 0.36
C GLU A 102 6.39 -11.86 1.41
N ALA A 103 7.13 -12.88 1.83
CA ALA A 103 8.18 -12.74 2.83
C ALA A 103 9.34 -11.86 2.30
N PHE A 104 9.74 -12.05 1.04
CA PHE A 104 10.75 -11.21 0.39
C PHE A 104 10.29 -9.76 0.19
N HIS A 105 9.03 -9.54 -0.21
CA HIS A 105 8.46 -8.20 -0.30
C HIS A 105 8.44 -7.49 1.06
N ASN A 106 7.91 -8.15 2.08
CA ASN A 106 7.78 -7.57 3.42
C ASN A 106 9.14 -7.28 4.05
N VAL A 107 10.15 -8.15 3.82
CA VAL A 107 11.50 -7.87 4.31
C VAL A 107 12.15 -6.74 3.51
N ALA A 108 11.85 -6.59 2.22
CA ALA A 108 12.28 -5.43 1.43
C ALA A 108 11.72 -4.12 1.98
N VAL A 109 10.44 -4.10 2.35
CA VAL A 109 9.77 -2.97 3.01
C VAL A 109 10.46 -2.62 4.33
N ALA A 110 10.75 -3.62 5.17
CA ALA A 110 11.48 -3.41 6.42
C ALA A 110 12.88 -2.84 6.16
N HIS A 111 13.62 -3.39 5.19
CA HIS A 111 14.94 -2.88 4.81
C HIS A 111 14.89 -1.44 4.29
N TYR A 112 13.88 -1.08 3.48
CA TYR A 112 13.72 0.26 2.94
C TYR A 112 13.53 1.29 4.07
N ASN A 113 12.61 1.02 5.00
CA ASN A 113 12.32 1.92 6.11
C ASN A 113 13.46 2.01 7.15
N LEU A 114 14.34 1.01 7.18
CA LEU A 114 15.60 1.06 7.97
C LEU A 114 16.74 1.80 7.25
N GLY A 115 16.52 2.27 6.01
CA GLY A 115 17.56 2.89 5.18
C GLY A 115 18.58 1.90 4.60
N GLU A 116 18.32 0.59 4.70
CA GLU A 116 19.15 -0.47 4.11
C GLU A 116 18.79 -0.66 2.62
N LEU A 117 18.91 0.43 1.85
CA LEU A 117 18.36 0.57 0.50
C LEU A 117 18.90 -0.46 -0.50
N GLU A 118 20.18 -0.86 -0.42
CA GLU A 118 20.73 -1.87 -1.32
C GLU A 118 20.00 -3.21 -1.18
N LYS A 119 19.79 -3.66 0.06
CA LYS A 119 19.06 -4.92 0.33
C LYS A 119 17.59 -4.80 -0.05
N ALA A 120 16.97 -3.66 0.25
CA ALA A 120 15.60 -3.39 -0.15
C ALA A 120 15.45 -3.52 -1.68
N SER A 121 16.37 -2.91 -2.44
CA SER A 121 16.37 -2.97 -3.90
C SER A 121 16.55 -4.40 -4.43
N GLU A 122 17.42 -5.20 -3.81
CA GLU A 122 17.65 -6.61 -4.19
C GLU A 122 16.38 -7.45 -3.99
N PHE A 123 15.73 -7.31 -2.83
CA PHE A 123 14.54 -8.08 -2.51
C PHE A 123 13.32 -7.62 -3.30
N PHE A 124 13.10 -6.32 -3.49
CA PHE A 124 12.02 -5.85 -4.37
C PHE A 124 12.21 -6.34 -5.81
N LEU A 125 13.42 -6.25 -6.38
CA LEU A 125 13.68 -6.76 -7.73
C LEU A 125 13.40 -8.25 -7.87
N ARG A 126 13.73 -9.03 -6.83
CA ARG A 126 13.53 -10.48 -6.80
C ARG A 126 12.06 -10.86 -6.99
N VAL A 127 11.15 -10.11 -6.36
CA VAL A 127 9.71 -10.42 -6.34
C VAL A 127 8.88 -9.54 -7.25
N ALA A 128 9.47 -8.53 -7.89
CA ALA A 128 8.71 -7.57 -8.70
C ALA A 128 7.92 -8.25 -9.81
N GLY A 129 8.50 -9.24 -10.50
CA GLY A 129 7.84 -9.94 -11.60
C GLY A 129 7.16 -8.96 -12.58
N ASP A 130 5.86 -9.16 -12.81
CA ASP A 130 5.00 -8.28 -13.61
C ASP A 130 4.11 -7.35 -12.74
N SER A 131 4.44 -7.18 -11.45
CA SER A 131 3.74 -6.29 -10.53
C SER A 131 4.29 -4.87 -10.60
N ASP A 132 3.53 -3.95 -11.20
CA ASP A 132 3.91 -2.53 -11.28
C ASP A 132 4.03 -1.90 -9.88
N TYR A 133 3.27 -2.36 -8.88
CA TYR A 133 3.33 -1.87 -7.50
C TYR A 133 4.69 -2.18 -6.83
N ILE A 134 5.18 -3.41 -7.01
CA ILE A 134 6.49 -3.80 -6.46
C ILE A 134 7.60 -3.18 -7.31
N MET A 135 7.43 -3.13 -8.64
CA MET A 135 8.37 -2.46 -9.54
C MET A 135 8.51 -0.97 -9.19
N TYR A 136 7.41 -0.28 -8.85
CA TYR A 136 7.40 1.09 -8.38
C TYR A 136 8.25 1.27 -7.11
N SER A 137 8.10 0.38 -6.14
CA SER A 137 8.93 0.37 -4.92
C SER A 137 10.41 0.12 -5.22
N TYR A 138 10.71 -0.78 -6.18
CA TYR A 138 12.07 -1.00 -6.67
C TYR A 138 12.67 0.25 -7.32
N VAL A 139 11.93 0.91 -8.24
CA VAL A 139 12.39 2.13 -8.89
C VAL A 139 12.62 3.24 -7.87
N LYS A 140 11.74 3.39 -6.87
CA LYS A 140 11.93 4.34 -5.77
C LYS A 140 13.24 4.06 -5.01
N CYS A 141 13.54 2.80 -4.69
CA CYS A 141 14.82 2.43 -4.08
C CYS A 141 16.01 2.82 -4.96
N LEU A 142 15.94 2.58 -6.27
CA LEU A 142 17.01 2.97 -7.19
C LEU A 142 17.24 4.48 -7.24
N ILE A 143 16.17 5.27 -7.17
CA ILE A 143 16.24 6.74 -7.10
C ILE A 143 16.95 7.17 -5.82
N ASP A 144 16.57 6.62 -4.67
CA ASP A 144 17.18 6.96 -3.38
C ASP A 144 18.65 6.53 -3.28
N LEU A 145 19.01 5.43 -3.95
CA LEU A 145 20.39 4.99 -4.13
C LEU A 145 21.20 5.86 -5.11
N GLY A 146 20.57 6.80 -5.81
CA GLY A 146 21.20 7.61 -6.86
C GLY A 146 21.49 6.84 -8.17
N ARG A 147 20.92 5.63 -8.35
CA ARG A 147 21.05 4.80 -9.56
C ARG A 147 20.09 5.27 -10.66
N THR A 148 20.18 6.55 -11.00
CA THR A 148 19.21 7.26 -11.85
C THR A 148 19.05 6.67 -13.25
N THR A 149 20.13 6.21 -13.88
CA THR A 149 20.07 5.59 -15.22
C THR A 149 19.24 4.31 -15.22
N GLU A 150 19.43 3.47 -14.21
CA GLU A 150 18.70 2.22 -14.09
C GLU A 150 17.26 2.44 -13.66
N ALA A 151 17.03 3.36 -12.72
CA ALA A 151 15.69 3.79 -12.34
C ALA A 151 14.90 4.26 -13.56
N LYS A 152 15.51 5.10 -14.42
CA LYS A 152 14.88 5.57 -15.64
C LYS A 152 14.57 4.43 -16.61
N GLU A 153 15.51 3.50 -16.83
CA GLU A 153 15.29 2.35 -17.72
C GLU A 153 14.08 1.52 -17.28
N LYS A 154 13.94 1.27 -15.98
CA LYS A 154 12.78 0.55 -15.43
C LYS A 154 11.49 1.34 -15.53
N LEU A 155 11.55 2.64 -15.27
CA LEU A 155 10.39 3.51 -15.36
C LEU A 155 9.87 3.66 -16.80
N ASP A 156 10.78 3.72 -17.78
CA ASP A 156 10.46 3.76 -19.22
C ASP A 156 9.75 2.49 -19.72
N ALA A 157 9.81 1.39 -18.95
CA ALA A 157 9.14 0.13 -19.28
C ALA A 157 7.68 0.06 -18.81
N PHE A 158 7.21 1.00 -17.97
CA PHE A 158 5.81 1.03 -17.51
C PHE A 158 4.85 1.25 -18.68
N ASN A 159 3.73 0.54 -18.67
CA ASN A 159 2.78 0.53 -19.78
C ASN A 159 1.33 0.56 -19.28
N ARG A 160 0.57 1.59 -19.69
CA ARG A 160 -0.85 1.77 -19.37
C ARG A 160 -1.76 0.60 -19.77
N LYS A 161 -1.32 -0.24 -20.70
CA LYS A 161 -2.07 -1.41 -21.17
C LYS A 161 -1.77 -2.68 -20.37
N SER A 162 -0.89 -2.61 -19.38
CA SER A 162 -0.64 -3.72 -18.46
C SER A 162 -1.88 -3.97 -17.61
N ASP A 163 -2.24 -5.24 -17.42
CA ASP A 163 -3.35 -5.63 -16.55
C ASP A 163 -3.09 -5.22 -15.08
N ASN A 164 -1.81 -5.08 -14.70
CA ASN A 164 -1.38 -4.71 -13.36
C ASN A 164 -0.98 -3.22 -13.24
N PHE A 165 -1.39 -2.37 -14.18
CA PHE A 165 -0.91 -0.99 -14.24
C PHE A 165 -1.25 -0.18 -12.97
N LEU A 166 -0.22 0.36 -12.31
CA LEU A 166 -0.32 1.09 -11.04
C LEU A 166 -1.03 2.45 -11.16
N GLY A 167 -1.05 3.04 -12.35
CA GLY A 167 -1.63 4.37 -12.59
C GLY A 167 -0.61 5.41 -13.02
N GLU A 168 -1.08 6.40 -13.77
CA GLU A 168 -0.25 7.38 -14.47
C GLU A 168 0.46 8.33 -13.50
N ILE A 169 -0.20 8.69 -12.40
CA ILE A 169 0.30 9.66 -11.43
C ILE A 169 1.54 9.12 -10.72
N HIS A 170 1.51 7.87 -10.27
CA HIS A 170 2.66 7.21 -9.67
C HIS A 170 3.88 7.21 -10.62
N VAL A 171 3.67 6.86 -11.89
CA VAL A 171 4.75 6.87 -12.88
C VAL A 171 5.29 8.29 -13.11
N ALA A 172 4.40 9.27 -13.25
CA ALA A 172 4.78 10.67 -13.41
C ALA A 172 5.61 11.18 -12.22
N ASP A 173 5.23 10.80 -11.02
CA ASP A 173 5.88 11.22 -9.78
C ASP A 173 7.32 10.74 -9.68
N LEU A 174 7.63 9.50 -10.09
CA LEU A 174 9.01 9.02 -10.13
C LEU A 174 9.84 9.71 -11.22
N TYR A 175 9.24 10.12 -12.34
CA TYR A 175 9.94 10.95 -13.32
C TYR A 175 10.28 12.34 -12.77
N VAL A 176 9.42 12.91 -11.91
CA VAL A 176 9.73 14.17 -11.20
C VAL A 176 10.95 14.00 -10.29
N GLU A 177 11.03 12.91 -9.52
CA GLU A 177 12.19 12.61 -8.67
C GLU A 177 13.48 12.42 -9.49
N LEU A 178 13.37 11.87 -10.71
CA LEU A 178 14.49 11.76 -11.66
C LEU A 178 14.83 13.06 -12.40
N ASN A 179 14.10 14.15 -12.15
CA ASN A 179 14.19 15.43 -12.88
C ASN A 179 13.92 15.29 -14.39
N CYS A 180 13.21 14.25 -14.80
CA CYS A 180 12.78 14.00 -16.18
C CYS A 180 11.43 14.66 -16.42
N TYR A 181 11.41 16.00 -16.41
CA TYR A 181 10.15 16.75 -16.32
C TYR A 181 9.24 16.63 -17.55
N ASN A 182 9.80 16.41 -18.75
CA ASN A 182 8.99 16.25 -19.95
C ASN A 182 8.22 14.92 -19.91
N GLU A 183 8.90 13.83 -19.57
CA GLU A 183 8.27 12.53 -19.37
C GLU A 183 7.25 12.55 -18.23
N ALA A 184 7.57 13.23 -17.12
CA ALA A 184 6.61 13.44 -16.03
C ALA A 184 5.34 14.14 -16.53
N ILE A 185 5.47 15.23 -17.28
CA ILE A 185 4.34 15.97 -17.86
C ILE A 185 3.51 15.06 -18.78
N GLU A 186 4.14 14.28 -19.65
CA GLU A 186 3.42 13.33 -20.53
C GLU A 186 2.60 12.33 -19.73
N TRP A 187 3.11 11.83 -18.61
CA TRP A 187 2.38 10.90 -17.74
C TRP A 187 1.27 11.59 -16.96
N PHE A 188 1.50 12.76 -16.38
CA PHE A 188 0.44 13.54 -15.75
C PHE A 188 -0.72 13.83 -16.70
N GLU A 189 -0.43 14.25 -17.94
CA GLU A 189 -1.47 14.53 -18.94
C GLU A 189 -2.29 13.29 -19.33
N LYS A 190 -1.68 12.09 -19.30
CA LYS A 190 -2.40 10.83 -19.56
C LYS A 190 -3.45 10.55 -18.47
N GLY A 191 -3.14 10.83 -17.20
CA GLY A 191 -4.05 10.62 -16.06
C GLY A 191 -4.96 11.82 -15.74
N TYR A 192 -4.67 13.00 -16.28
CA TYR A 192 -5.23 14.28 -15.83
C TYR A 192 -6.77 14.38 -15.87
N LYS A 193 -7.41 13.70 -16.82
CA LYS A 193 -8.88 13.67 -16.96
C LYS A 193 -9.55 12.55 -16.18
N GLU A 194 -8.79 11.53 -15.80
CA GLU A 194 -9.30 10.29 -15.21
C GLU A 194 -9.15 10.31 -13.69
N VAL A 195 -8.13 10.99 -13.17
CA VAL A 195 -7.81 11.02 -11.74
C VAL A 195 -8.35 12.28 -11.06
N TRP A 196 -8.92 12.09 -9.87
CA TRP A 196 -9.33 13.18 -8.99
C TRP A 196 -8.16 14.11 -8.68
N LYS A 197 -8.38 15.43 -8.83
CA LYS A 197 -7.34 16.44 -8.66
C LYS A 197 -7.17 16.72 -7.18
N SER A 198 -6.14 16.13 -6.58
CA SER A 198 -5.72 16.45 -5.21
C SER A 198 -4.62 17.52 -5.23
N PRO A 199 -4.48 18.34 -4.18
CA PRO A 199 -3.42 19.35 -4.12
C PRO A 199 -2.00 18.79 -4.24
N ASN A 200 -1.76 17.55 -3.79
CA ASN A 200 -0.44 16.93 -3.82
C ASN A 200 0.05 16.71 -5.25
N TRP A 201 -0.59 15.82 -6.01
CA TRP A 201 -0.11 15.45 -7.34
C TRP A 201 -0.26 16.60 -8.35
N ILE A 202 -1.28 17.46 -8.19
CA ILE A 202 -1.39 18.69 -8.99
C ILE A 202 -0.20 19.62 -8.70
N GLY A 203 0.22 19.73 -7.43
CA GLY A 203 1.43 20.43 -7.05
C GLY A 203 2.65 19.90 -7.80
N ARG A 204 2.86 18.59 -7.80
CA ARG A 204 3.97 17.93 -8.50
C ARG A 204 3.88 18.12 -10.02
N PHE A 205 2.68 18.09 -10.60
CA PHE A 205 2.47 18.37 -12.01
C PHE A 205 2.81 19.82 -12.37
N VAL A 206 2.30 20.79 -11.61
CA VAL A 206 2.62 22.22 -11.79
C VAL A 206 4.11 22.47 -11.60
N TYR A 207 4.76 21.77 -10.67
CA TYR A 207 6.21 21.84 -10.49
C TYR A 207 6.95 21.33 -11.74
N ALA A 208 6.57 20.18 -12.29
CA ALA A 208 7.15 19.66 -13.54
C ALA A 208 6.97 20.65 -14.71
N LEU A 209 5.77 21.21 -14.88
CA LEU A 209 5.48 22.24 -15.89
C LEU A 209 6.33 23.49 -15.69
N TYR A 210 6.52 23.94 -14.44
CA TYR A 210 7.36 25.09 -14.11
C TYR A 210 8.82 24.84 -14.48
N LYS A 211 9.36 23.66 -14.16
CA LYS A 211 10.73 23.27 -14.52
C LYS A 211 10.93 23.12 -16.02
N ALA A 212 9.87 22.80 -16.77
CA ALA A 212 9.85 22.75 -18.23
C ALA A 212 9.50 24.10 -18.90
N ASN A 213 9.29 25.18 -18.14
CA ASN A 213 8.85 26.50 -18.62
C ASN A 213 7.51 26.51 -19.38
N ASN A 214 6.60 25.56 -19.07
CA ASN A 214 5.28 25.49 -19.69
C ASN A 214 4.24 26.34 -18.93
N PHE A 215 4.44 27.66 -18.91
CA PHE A 215 3.63 28.58 -18.10
C PHE A 215 2.16 28.70 -18.55
N SER A 216 1.87 28.47 -19.84
CA SER A 216 0.47 28.46 -20.32
C SER A 216 -0.31 27.34 -19.64
N ARG A 217 0.25 26.13 -19.66
CA ARG A 217 -0.41 24.95 -19.10
C ARG A 217 -0.53 25.04 -17.57
N ILE A 218 0.43 25.67 -16.88
CA ILE A 218 0.32 25.94 -15.44
C ILE A 218 -0.95 26.75 -15.12
N ASN A 219 -1.21 27.81 -15.88
CA ASN A 219 -2.39 28.65 -15.64
C ASN A 219 -3.69 27.88 -15.89
N GLU A 220 -3.72 27.06 -16.94
CA GLU A 220 -4.87 26.18 -17.23
C GLU A 220 -5.12 25.18 -16.11
N VAL A 221 -4.08 24.44 -15.69
CA VAL A 221 -4.20 23.41 -14.63
C VAL A 221 -4.68 24.01 -13.31
N ILE A 222 -4.14 25.17 -12.91
CA ILE A 222 -4.54 25.84 -11.68
C ILE A 222 -5.99 26.34 -11.79
N GLN A 223 -6.35 26.96 -12.90
CA GLN A 223 -7.71 27.47 -13.11
C GLN A 223 -8.73 26.33 -13.09
N GLU A 224 -8.48 25.26 -13.83
CA GLU A 224 -9.36 24.08 -13.87
C GLU A 224 -9.49 23.42 -12.49
N SER A 225 -8.41 23.34 -11.71
CA SER A 225 -8.44 22.77 -10.36
C SER A 225 -9.23 23.63 -9.37
N ILE A 226 -9.09 24.96 -9.46
CA ILE A 226 -9.87 25.92 -8.66
C ILE A 226 -11.35 25.86 -9.02
N GLU A 227 -11.68 25.85 -10.32
CA GLU A 227 -13.06 25.78 -10.80
C GLU A 227 -13.74 24.49 -10.34
N ALA A 228 -13.08 23.33 -10.52
CA ALA A 228 -13.60 22.03 -10.07
C ALA A 228 -13.87 22.03 -8.55
N LYS A 229 -12.88 22.42 -7.74
CA LYS A 229 -13.02 22.46 -6.28
C LYS A 229 -14.06 23.47 -5.82
N THR A 230 -14.21 24.60 -6.52
CA THR A 230 -15.23 25.60 -6.20
C THR A 230 -16.64 25.06 -6.48
N SER A 231 -16.82 24.34 -7.60
CA SER A 231 -18.08 23.65 -7.89
C SER A 231 -18.43 22.63 -6.80
N GLU A 232 -17.47 21.83 -6.35
CA GLU A 232 -17.69 20.84 -5.28
C GLU A 232 -18.10 21.49 -3.95
N ILE A 233 -17.50 22.63 -3.59
CA ILE A 233 -17.91 23.41 -2.42
C ILE A 233 -19.35 23.88 -2.57
N GLU A 234 -19.74 24.39 -3.74
CA GLU A 234 -21.10 24.83 -4.03
C GLU A 234 -22.09 23.66 -3.97
N ASP A 235 -21.73 22.49 -4.48
CA ASP A 235 -22.55 21.27 -4.41
C ASP A 235 -22.81 20.88 -2.96
N VAL A 236 -21.76 20.76 -2.14
CA VAL A 236 -21.86 20.47 -0.70
C VAL A 236 -22.70 21.53 0.03
N GLN A 237 -22.55 22.82 -0.32
CA GLN A 237 -23.36 23.91 0.24
C GLN A 237 -24.85 23.77 -0.08
N ASN A 238 -25.21 23.19 -1.22
CA ASN A 238 -26.60 23.01 -1.65
C ASN A 238 -27.21 21.67 -1.20
N GLU A 239 -26.42 20.73 -0.69
CA GLU A 239 -26.93 19.45 -0.17
C GLU A 239 -27.82 19.63 1.07
N GLU A 240 -28.92 18.89 1.15
CA GLU A 240 -29.80 18.86 2.32
C GLU A 240 -29.19 17.98 3.43
N VAL A 241 -29.38 18.40 4.69
CA VAL A 241 -28.89 17.67 5.87
C VAL A 241 -29.80 16.49 6.21
N GLU A 242 -29.19 15.35 6.53
CA GLU A 242 -29.86 14.08 6.81
C GLU A 242 -29.38 13.46 8.14
N GLU A 243 -29.98 12.33 8.55
CA GLU A 243 -29.67 11.67 9.84
C GLU A 243 -28.18 11.31 9.99
N ASN A 244 -27.52 10.93 8.89
CA ASN A 244 -26.10 10.57 8.84
C ASN A 244 -25.22 11.65 8.17
N TRP A 245 -25.78 12.81 7.87
CA TRP A 245 -25.08 13.93 7.22
C TRP A 245 -25.51 15.21 7.91
N THR A 246 -24.77 15.60 8.95
CA THR A 246 -25.16 16.71 9.81
C THR A 246 -24.65 18.06 9.29
N GLU A 247 -25.24 19.16 9.78
CA GLU A 247 -24.69 20.51 9.54
C GLU A 247 -23.22 20.65 9.97
N LYS A 248 -22.80 19.87 10.97
CA LYS A 248 -21.41 19.85 11.42
C LYS A 248 -20.52 19.19 10.37
N ASP A 249 -20.89 18.00 9.89
CA ASP A 249 -20.12 17.25 8.88
C ASP A 249 -20.00 18.07 7.59
N LYS A 250 -21.11 18.68 7.16
CA LYS A 250 -21.15 19.59 6.02
C LYS A 250 -20.20 20.78 6.16
N LYS A 251 -20.18 21.41 7.34
CA LYS A 251 -19.26 22.53 7.60
C LYS A 251 -17.80 22.09 7.57
N GLU A 252 -17.49 20.94 8.19
CA GLU A 252 -16.13 20.38 8.21
C GLU A 252 -15.63 20.06 6.79
N LEU A 253 -16.49 19.46 5.95
CA LEU A 253 -16.13 19.17 4.55
C LEU A 253 -15.92 20.44 3.71
N ILE A 254 -16.76 21.46 3.89
CA ILE A 254 -16.58 22.76 3.22
C ILE A 254 -15.27 23.42 3.64
N GLU A 255 -14.89 23.31 4.92
CA GLU A 255 -13.62 23.84 5.44
C GLU A 255 -12.43 23.12 4.78
N GLU A 256 -12.44 21.79 4.74
CA GLU A 256 -11.44 20.97 4.06
C GLU A 256 -11.29 21.35 2.57
N TYR A 257 -12.40 21.39 1.82
CA TYR A 257 -12.36 21.75 0.40
C TYR A 257 -11.91 23.20 0.18
N THR A 258 -12.22 24.11 1.11
CA THR A 258 -11.75 25.49 1.06
C THR A 258 -10.23 25.56 1.24
N GLU A 259 -9.66 24.74 2.15
CA GLU A 259 -8.22 24.61 2.33
C GLU A 259 -7.54 24.05 1.08
N GLU A 260 -8.09 22.98 0.47
CA GLU A 260 -7.59 22.45 -0.79
C GLU A 260 -7.63 23.50 -1.92
N ASN A 261 -8.73 24.25 -2.04
CA ASN A 261 -8.87 25.32 -3.03
C ASN A 261 -7.82 26.43 -2.82
N ASN A 262 -7.51 26.76 -1.57
CA ASN A 262 -6.46 27.71 -1.22
C ASN A 262 -5.06 27.18 -1.55
N CYS A 263 -4.83 25.86 -1.45
CA CYS A 263 -3.61 25.24 -1.92
C CYS A 263 -3.40 25.47 -3.41
N TYR A 264 -4.43 25.29 -4.26
CA TYR A 264 -4.34 25.59 -5.70
C TYR A 264 -4.02 27.06 -5.98
N LYS A 265 -4.73 27.99 -5.33
CA LYS A 265 -4.56 29.45 -5.52
C LYS A 265 -3.15 29.95 -5.20
N THR A 266 -2.49 29.34 -4.22
CA THR A 266 -1.15 29.75 -3.77
C THR A 266 -0.02 28.91 -4.36
N MET A 267 -0.36 27.84 -5.08
CA MET A 267 0.57 26.80 -5.53
C MET A 267 1.76 27.34 -6.33
N ILE A 268 1.49 28.13 -7.37
CA ILE A 268 2.55 28.62 -8.26
C ILE A 268 3.48 29.62 -7.57
N GLU A 269 2.95 30.47 -6.68
CA GLU A 269 3.78 31.43 -5.94
C GLU A 269 4.67 30.73 -4.91
N ARG A 270 4.18 29.65 -4.29
CA ARG A 270 5.03 28.77 -3.47
C ARG A 270 6.14 28.14 -4.30
N ILE A 271 5.81 27.58 -5.47
CA ILE A 271 6.82 26.95 -6.34
C ILE A 271 7.87 27.97 -6.80
N LYS A 272 7.46 29.18 -7.18
CA LYS A 272 8.37 30.28 -7.54
C LYS A 272 9.27 30.73 -6.38
N SER A 273 8.80 30.61 -5.14
CA SER A 273 9.61 30.93 -3.96
C SER A 273 10.58 29.83 -3.54
N GLY A 274 10.64 28.72 -4.31
CA GLY A 274 11.57 27.62 -4.12
C GLY A 274 10.96 26.40 -3.43
N TYR A 275 9.65 26.39 -3.16
CA TYR A 275 8.98 25.19 -2.67
C TYR A 275 9.01 24.08 -3.73
N VAL A 276 9.42 22.89 -3.32
CA VAL A 276 9.36 21.67 -4.12
C VAL A 276 8.30 20.77 -3.49
N PRO A 277 7.19 20.45 -4.20
CA PRO A 277 6.18 19.53 -3.70
C PRO A 277 6.78 18.13 -3.48
N GLY A 278 6.63 17.60 -2.26
CA GLY A 278 7.16 16.29 -1.89
C GLY A 278 6.37 15.15 -2.53
N LEU A 279 7.02 14.00 -2.71
CA LEU A 279 6.39 12.75 -3.13
C LEU A 279 5.71 12.10 -1.91
N GLU A 280 4.42 11.79 -2.03
CA GLU A 280 3.74 10.88 -1.11
C GLU A 280 4.06 9.44 -1.55
N PHE A 281 5.03 8.82 -0.86
CA PHE A 281 5.42 7.44 -1.09
C PHE A 281 5.19 6.64 0.17
N GLU A 282 4.34 5.63 0.08
CA GLU A 282 4.05 4.69 1.15
C GLU A 282 4.40 3.28 0.73
N THR A 283 5.02 2.53 1.64
CA THR A 283 5.24 1.09 1.48
C THR A 283 4.05 0.33 2.06
N TYR A 284 3.69 -0.79 1.44
CA TYR A 284 2.62 -1.66 1.90
C TYR A 284 3.17 -3.08 2.15
N HIS A 285 2.54 -3.83 3.03
CA HIS A 285 2.86 -5.24 3.22
C HIS A 285 2.04 -6.10 2.24
N LEU A 286 2.60 -7.23 1.81
CA LEU A 286 1.89 -8.27 1.09
C LEU A 286 1.45 -9.34 2.06
N GLY A 287 0.18 -9.72 1.96
CA GLY A 287 -0.39 -10.83 2.70
C GLY A 287 -0.48 -12.10 1.88
N GLY A 288 -0.53 -13.24 2.58
CA GLY A 288 -0.69 -14.57 1.99
C GLY A 288 -1.74 -15.40 2.73
N CYS A 289 -2.23 -16.46 2.08
CA CYS A 289 -3.08 -17.43 2.75
C CYS A 289 -2.20 -18.39 3.56
N TYR A 290 -2.15 -18.18 4.87
CA TYR A 290 -1.36 -18.99 5.80
C TYR A 290 -2.23 -19.86 6.71
N LEU A 291 -3.40 -20.28 6.21
CA LEU A 291 -4.32 -21.14 6.94
C LEU A 291 -3.89 -22.61 6.81
N PHE A 292 -3.43 -23.21 7.91
CA PHE A 292 -3.14 -24.65 7.97
C PHE A 292 -4.38 -25.47 7.56
N GLY A 293 -4.23 -26.26 6.49
CA GLY A 293 -5.29 -27.09 5.92
C GLY A 293 -6.07 -26.47 4.75
N CYS A 294 -5.73 -25.24 4.32
CA CYS A 294 -6.35 -24.63 3.13
C CYS A 294 -5.87 -25.31 1.85
N LYS A 295 -6.78 -25.89 1.06
CA LYS A 295 -6.42 -26.68 -0.13
C LYS A 295 -6.16 -25.84 -1.39
N ARG A 296 -6.42 -24.54 -1.34
CA ARG A 296 -6.38 -23.66 -2.54
C ARG A 296 -4.97 -23.32 -3.01
N HIS A 297 -3.97 -23.37 -2.12
CA HIS A 297 -2.63 -22.81 -2.41
C HIS A 297 -1.48 -23.83 -2.37
N ASN A 298 -1.77 -25.15 -2.30
CA ASN A 298 -0.78 -26.25 -2.46
C ASN A 298 0.56 -26.10 -1.69
N HIS A 299 0.55 -25.49 -0.50
CA HIS A 299 1.71 -25.47 0.38
C HIS A 299 1.94 -26.86 1.00
N LEU A 300 3.21 -27.24 1.19
CA LEU A 300 3.59 -28.56 1.75
C LEU A 300 3.05 -28.77 3.17
N GLU A 301 2.80 -27.68 3.87
CA GLU A 301 2.16 -27.58 5.18
C GLU A 301 0.67 -27.99 5.15
N TYR A 302 0.07 -28.16 3.96
CA TYR A 302 -1.33 -28.55 3.79
C TYR A 302 -1.54 -30.06 3.62
N GLU A 303 -0.46 -30.84 3.52
CA GLU A 303 -0.51 -32.29 3.27
C GLU A 303 -0.31 -33.15 4.53
N LYS A 304 -0.07 -32.55 5.70
CA LYS A 304 0.21 -33.25 6.97
C LYS A 304 -0.88 -33.04 8.01
#